data_AF-A0A8S0Z121-F1
#
_entry.id   AF-A0A8S0Z121-F1
#
_cell.length_a   1.000
_cell.length_b   1.000
_cell.length_c   1.000
_cell.angle_alpha   90.00
_cell.angle_beta   90.00
_cell.angle_gamma   90.00
#
_symmetry.space_group_name_H-M   'P 1'
#
loop_
_entity.id
_entity.type
_entity.pdbx_description
1 polymer ?
#
loop_
_entity_poly.entity_id
_entity_poly.type
_entity_poly.pdbx_seq_one_letter_code
_entity_poly.pdbx_strand_id
1 'polypeptide(L)'
;MSLSRIDSVPMWLGYNCMISFDHSEKQKVEYLPPINSSPTSYAVVNETLNMAKEIAEKCQQPEIIVTYDLAIAKMAMQIQEQEKPL
;
A
#
# COMPACT_ATOMS: atom_id res chain seq x y z
N MET A 1 -9.47 -24.27 21.91
CA MET A 1 -8.12 -24.35 22.50
C MET A 1 -7.46 -23.00 22.31
N SER A 2 -7.08 -22.32 23.39
CA SER A 2 -6.43 -21.01 23.31
C SER A 2 -4.94 -21.19 23.01
N LEU A 3 -4.40 -20.43 22.04
CA LEU A 3 -2.97 -20.40 21.68
C LEU A 3 -2.08 -19.86 22.82
N SER A 4 -2.68 -19.33 23.89
CA SER A 4 -2.00 -18.75 25.05
C SER A 4 -1.40 -19.77 26.05
N ARG A 5 -1.31 -21.06 25.69
CA ARG A 5 -0.81 -22.15 26.57
C ARG A 5 0.45 -22.84 26.05
N ILE A 6 1.10 -22.23 25.06
CA ILE A 6 2.33 -22.78 24.47
C ILE A 6 3.48 -21.94 25.02
N ASP A 7 4.04 -22.38 26.15
CA ASP A 7 5.01 -21.60 26.92
C ASP A 7 6.41 -21.51 26.28
N SER A 8 6.65 -22.15 25.12
CA SER A 8 7.97 -22.13 24.45
C SER A 8 7.92 -22.58 22.98
N VAL A 9 6.97 -22.10 22.19
CA VAL A 9 7.15 -22.19 20.72
C VAL A 9 7.73 -20.87 20.24
N PRO A 10 8.97 -20.86 19.73
CA PRO A 10 9.52 -19.66 19.15
C PRO A 10 8.67 -19.32 17.92
N MET A 11 7.96 -18.19 17.97
CA MET A 11 7.16 -17.70 16.85
C MET A 11 8.12 -17.22 15.76
N TRP A 12 8.50 -18.12 14.86
CA TRP A 12 9.38 -17.82 13.73
C TRP A 12 8.55 -17.55 12.48
N LEU A 13 8.18 -16.29 12.31
CA LEU A 13 7.56 -15.75 11.09
C LEU A 13 8.54 -14.75 10.47
N GLY A 14 9.63 -15.25 9.87
CA GLY A 14 10.60 -14.38 9.21
C GLY A 14 11.76 -15.15 8.58
N TYR A 15 12.07 -14.81 7.33
CA TYR A 15 13.23 -15.30 6.60
C TYR A 15 14.50 -14.78 7.29
N ASN A 16 15.25 -15.65 7.95
CA ASN A 16 16.52 -15.29 8.61
C ASN A 16 17.67 -15.58 7.65
N CYS A 17 18.03 -14.60 6.81
CA CYS A 17 19.32 -14.60 6.15
C CYS A 17 20.23 -13.59 6.85
N MET A 18 21.46 -14.00 7.17
CA MET A 18 22.49 -13.07 7.65
C MET A 18 22.93 -12.21 6.47
N ILE A 19 22.45 -10.98 6.40
CA ILE A 19 22.91 -10.01 5.40
C ILE A 19 24.29 -9.53 5.81
N SER A 20 25.34 -10.06 5.17
CA SER A 20 26.73 -9.66 5.44
C SER A 20 27.07 -8.31 4.79
N PHE A 21 26.43 -8.02 3.65
CA PHE A 21 26.55 -6.77 2.92
C PHE A 21 25.19 -6.41 2.33
N ASP A 22 24.65 -5.25 2.70
CA ASP A 22 23.40 -4.74 2.15
C ASP A 22 23.70 -3.82 0.97
N HIS A 23 23.30 -4.26 -0.23
CA HIS A 23 23.42 -3.49 -1.47
C HIS A 23 22.10 -2.82 -1.85
N SER A 24 21.07 -2.90 -1.00
CA SER A 24 19.77 -2.31 -1.27
C SER A 24 19.86 -0.79 -1.28
N GLU A 25 19.12 -0.16 -2.19
CA GLU A 25 18.98 1.29 -2.17
C GLU A 25 18.23 1.72 -0.90
N LYS A 26 18.64 2.85 -0.32
CA LYS A 26 17.93 3.43 0.82
C LYS A 26 16.56 3.90 0.38
N GLN A 27 15.51 3.33 0.95
CA GLN A 27 14.14 3.74 0.69
C GLN A 27 13.79 4.99 1.50
N LYS A 28 13.11 5.94 0.87
CA LYS A 28 12.49 7.09 1.55
C LYS A 28 11.02 6.77 1.79
N VAL A 29 10.60 6.84 3.05
CA VAL A 29 9.22 6.61 3.46
C VAL A 29 8.60 7.94 3.81
N GLU A 30 7.47 8.27 3.19
CA GLU A 30 6.70 9.48 3.44
C GLU A 30 5.22 9.14 3.60
N TYR A 31 4.50 9.96 4.37
CA TYR A 31 3.07 9.83 4.53
C TYR A 31 2.36 10.79 3.58
N LEU A 32 1.28 10.31 2.97
CA LEU A 32 0.37 11.19 2.24
C LEU A 32 -0.31 12.18 3.19
N PRO A 33 -0.59 13.41 2.72
CA PRO A 33 -1.42 14.35 3.47
C PRO A 33 -2.78 13.71 3.82
N PRO A 34 -3.30 13.91 5.04
CA PRO A 34 -4.57 13.33 5.43
C PRO A 34 -5.72 13.97 4.65
N ILE A 35 -6.62 13.14 4.12
CA ILE A 35 -7.90 13.60 3.56
C ILE A 35 -8.97 13.45 4.63
N ASN A 36 -9.52 14.57 5.10
CA ASN A 36 -10.49 14.60 6.21
C ASN A 36 -11.91 14.20 5.77
N SER A 37 -12.06 12.96 5.28
CA SER A 37 -13.34 12.41 4.84
C SER A 37 -13.32 10.87 4.92
N SER A 38 -14.45 10.23 4.62
CA SER A 38 -14.53 8.77 4.64
C SER A 38 -13.58 8.14 3.61
N PRO A 39 -12.73 7.18 4.01
CA PRO A 39 -11.77 6.53 3.11
C PRO A 39 -12.46 5.71 2.00
N THR A 40 -13.72 5.33 2.19
CA THR A 40 -14.53 4.61 1.21
C THR A 40 -15.38 5.53 0.32
N SER A 41 -15.22 6.85 0.43
CA SER A 41 -15.93 7.77 -0.47
C SER A 41 -15.22 7.85 -1.84
N TYR A 42 -16.00 7.84 -2.93
CA TYR A 42 -15.44 7.93 -4.29
C TYR A 42 -14.49 9.13 -4.45
N ALA A 43 -14.83 10.29 -3.88
CA ALA A 43 -14.01 11.49 -3.95
C ALA A 43 -12.63 11.28 -3.30
N VAL A 44 -12.57 10.64 -2.12
CA VAL A 44 -11.30 10.38 -1.42
C VAL A 44 -10.45 9.37 -2.19
N VAL A 45 -11.07 8.30 -2.70
CA VAL A 45 -10.34 7.29 -3.48
C VAL A 45 -9.79 7.88 -4.77
N ASN A 46 -10.59 8.67 -5.48
CA ASN A 46 -10.17 9.37 -6.70
C ASN A 46 -9.02 10.34 -6.44
N GLU A 47 -9.13 11.16 -5.40
CA GLU A 47 -8.07 12.09 -5.00
C GLU A 47 -6.77 11.35 -4.65
N THR A 48 -6.88 10.22 -3.95
CA THR A 48 -5.70 9.41 -3.59
C THR A 48 -5.03 8.82 -4.83
N LEU A 49 -5.80 8.36 -5.82
CA LEU A 49 -5.25 7.89 -7.10
C LEU A 49 -4.58 9.01 -7.89
N ASN A 50 -5.14 10.22 -7.88
CA ASN A 50 -4.52 11.39 -8.54
C ASN A 50 -3.22 11.80 -7.85
N MET A 51 -3.19 11.87 -6.52
CA MET A 51 -1.96 12.11 -5.77
C MET A 51 -0.90 11.03 -6.06
N ALA A 52 -1.30 9.77 -6.21
CA ALA A 52 -0.39 8.69 -6.58
C ALA A 52 0.23 8.93 -7.99
N LYS A 53 -0.58 9.32 -8.97
CA LYS A 53 -0.10 9.70 -10.32
C LYS A 53 0.92 10.85 -10.25
N GLU A 54 0.63 11.91 -9.49
CA GLU A 54 1.58 13.02 -9.28
C GLU A 54 2.90 12.57 -8.63
N ILE A 55 2.85 11.63 -7.69
CA ILE A 55 4.05 11.07 -7.06
C ILE A 55 4.87 10.28 -8.07
N ALA A 56 4.23 9.48 -8.93
CA ALA A 56 4.91 8.76 -10.00
C ALA A 56 5.67 9.73 -10.92
N GLU A 57 5.04 10.84 -11.32
CA GLU A 57 5.66 11.89 -12.14
C GLU A 57 6.85 12.54 -11.43
N LYS A 58 6.71 12.92 -10.14
CA LYS A 58 7.79 13.51 -9.33
C LYS A 58 8.98 12.56 -9.17
N CYS A 59 8.71 11.26 -9.08
CA CYS A 59 9.71 10.21 -8.96
C CYS A 59 10.23 9.70 -10.31
N GLN A 60 9.76 10.26 -11.42
CA GLN A 60 10.10 9.84 -12.80
C GLN A 60 9.86 8.34 -13.04
N GLN A 61 8.80 7.79 -12.42
CA GLN A 61 8.41 6.40 -12.58
C GLN A 61 7.30 6.28 -13.63
N PRO A 62 7.32 5.24 -14.48
CA PRO A 62 6.30 5.02 -15.49
C PRO A 62 4.94 4.61 -14.88
N GLU A 63 4.97 4.06 -13.66
CA GLU A 63 3.79 3.59 -12.95
C GLU A 63 3.98 3.67 -11.43
N ILE A 64 2.89 3.53 -10.69
CA ILE A 64 2.88 3.46 -9.23
C ILE A 64 1.90 2.38 -8.78
N ILE A 65 2.28 1.65 -7.74
CA ILE A 65 1.45 0.62 -7.12
C ILE A 65 0.79 1.21 -5.89
N VAL A 66 -0.54 1.15 -5.85
CA VAL A 66 -1.33 1.57 -4.70
C VAL A 66 -1.97 0.34 -4.07
N THR A 67 -1.72 0.13 -2.78
CA THR A 67 -2.27 -0.99 -2.02
C THR A 67 -3.39 -0.49 -1.12
N TYR A 68 -4.56 -1.09 -1.26
CA TYR A 68 -5.76 -0.76 -0.48
C TYR A 68 -6.33 -1.98 0.22
N ASP A 69 -7.11 -1.75 1.29
CA ASP A 69 -8.04 -2.77 1.75
C ASP A 69 -9.13 -3.03 0.70
N LEU A 70 -9.81 -4.17 0.82
CA LEU A 70 -10.76 -4.63 -0.20
C LEU A 70 -11.91 -3.63 -0.45
N ALA A 71 -12.39 -2.93 0.59
CA ALA A 71 -13.51 -2.01 0.43
C ALA A 71 -13.12 -0.78 -0.39
N ILE A 72 -11.90 -0.27 -0.20
CA ILE A 72 -11.36 0.84 -0.99
C ILE A 72 -10.92 0.37 -2.39
N ALA A 73 -10.28 -0.80 -2.49
CA ALA A 73 -9.84 -1.37 -3.76
C ALA A 73 -10.99 -1.53 -4.76
N LYS A 74 -12.16 -2.00 -4.30
CA LYS A 74 -13.38 -2.09 -5.13
C LYS A 74 -13.73 -0.74 -5.76
N MET A 75 -13.70 0.33 -4.97
CA MET A 75 -14.04 1.68 -5.44
C MET A 75 -13.02 2.19 -6.46
N ALA A 76 -11.72 1.95 -6.22
CA ALA A 76 -10.65 2.30 -7.15
C ALA A 76 -10.82 1.58 -8.51
N MET A 77 -11.15 0.28 -8.49
CA MET A 77 -11.42 -0.48 -9.71
C MET A 77 -12.64 0.04 -10.47
N GLN A 78 -13.70 0.45 -9.76
CA GLN A 78 -14.87 1.05 -10.40
C GLN A 78 -14.55 2.39 -11.07
N ILE A 79 -13.69 3.21 -10.47
CA ILE A 79 -13.18 4.45 -11.09
C ILE A 79 -12.38 4.12 -12.36
N GLN A 80 -11.46 3.16 -12.27
CA GLN A 80 -10.63 2.75 -13.40
C GLN A 80 -11.47 2.26 -14.59
N GLU A 81 -12.49 1.46 -14.33
CA GLU A 81 -13.42 0.98 -15.38
C GLU A 81 -14.20 2.13 -16.03
N GLN A 82 -14.52 3.19 -15.28
CA GLN A 82 -15.19 4.37 -15.84
C GLN A 82 -14.25 5.24 -16.69
N GLU A 83 -12.99 5.39 -16.28
CA GLU A 83 -11.99 6.18 -17.03
C GLU A 83 -11.54 5.47 -18.32
N LYS A 84 -11.41 4.15 -18.26
CA LYS A 84 -10.98 3.32 -19.38
C LYS A 84 -11.68 1.96 -19.32
N PRO A 85 -12.90 1.87 -19.88
CA PRO A 85 -13.62 0.60 -19.95
C PRO A 85 -12.80 -0.44 -20.70
N LEU A 86 -12.89 -1.70 -20.25
CA LEU A 86 -12.25 -2.84 -20.94
C LEU A 86 -12.88 -3.14 -22.30
#